data_AF-A0A7W7CDY6-F1
#
_entry.id   AF-A0A7W7CDY6-F1
#
_cell.length_a   1.000
_cell.length_b   1.000
_cell.length_c   1.000
_cell.angle_alpha   90.00
_cell.angle_beta   90.00
_cell.angle_gamma   90.00
#
_symmetry.space_group_name_H-M   'P 1'
#
loop_
_entity.id
_entity.type
_entity.pdbx_description
1 polymer ?
#
loop_
_entity_poly.entity_id
_entity_poly.type
_entity_poly.pdbx_seq_one_letter_code
_entity_poly.pdbx_strand_id
1 'polypeptide(L)'
;MSFAHMRPGGVSTEMESLSRRGSALDEGWQSVKSAIAGAESGIGGDLLGQAFRSVYTAPGEAARVAADKVGPAMLADARVGMRCAEDYLGADTVSAASMPVGDVRA
;
A
#
# COMPACT_ATOMS: atom_id res chain seq x y z
N MET A 1 2.86 14.01 31.00
CA MET A 1 3.83 12.90 30.82
C MET A 1 3.38 12.11 29.61
N SER A 2 4.29 11.74 28.72
CA SER A 2 4.02 10.78 27.64
C SER A 2 4.94 9.59 27.86
N PHE A 3 4.37 8.38 27.78
CA PHE A 3 5.04 7.09 27.85
C PHE A 3 5.30 6.53 26.45
N ALA A 4 5.04 7.32 25.41
CA ALA A 4 5.28 6.93 24.03
C ALA A 4 6.78 6.72 23.76
N HIS A 5 7.15 5.47 23.49
CA HIS A 5 8.48 5.10 22.99
C HIS A 5 8.57 5.16 21.46
N MET A 6 7.42 5.09 20.79
CA MET A 6 7.28 5.34 19.35
C MET A 6 7.15 6.84 19.09
N ARG A 7 7.74 7.35 17.99
CA ARG A 7 7.57 8.73 17.50
C ARG A 7 6.36 8.81 16.55
N PRO A 8 5.15 9.16 17.03
CA PRO A 8 3.93 8.89 16.27
C PRO A 8 3.79 9.80 15.05
N GLY A 9 4.23 11.06 15.16
CA GLY A 9 4.27 11.98 14.02
C GLY A 9 5.18 11.51 12.88
N GLY A 10 6.30 10.84 13.19
CA GLY A 10 7.17 10.24 12.18
C GLY A 10 6.49 9.05 11.48
N VAL A 11 5.78 8.22 12.23
CA VAL A 11 5.03 7.08 11.67
C VAL A 11 3.91 7.56 10.76
N SER A 12 3.14 8.58 11.16
CA SER A 12 2.09 9.16 10.32
C SER A 12 2.64 9.68 8.99
N THR A 13 3.73 10.47 9.01
CA THR A 13 4.36 10.98 7.78
C THR A 13 4.84 9.85 6.85
N GLU A 14 5.45 8.80 7.39
CA GLU A 14 5.91 7.67 6.58
C GLU A 14 4.74 6.86 6.01
N MET A 15 3.64 6.68 6.76
CA MET A 15 2.45 5.99 6.26
C MET A 15 1.70 6.81 5.21
N GLU A 16 1.67 8.14 5.33
CA GLU A 16 1.15 9.03 4.28
C GLU A 16 2.00 8.95 3.00
N SER A 17 3.33 8.92 3.14
CA SER A 17 4.27 8.72 2.04
C SER A 17 4.05 7.37 1.35
N LEU A 18 3.90 6.29 2.14
CA LEU A 18 3.62 4.95 1.64
C LEU A 18 2.28 4.89 0.91
N SER A 19 1.23 5.49 1.48
CA SER A 19 -0.09 5.58 0.85
C SER A 19 -0.02 6.27 -0.50
N ARG A 20 0.66 7.43 -0.58
CA ARG A 20 0.83 8.19 -1.82
C ARG A 20 1.56 7.41 -2.90
N ARG A 21 2.61 6.67 -2.52
CA ARG A 21 3.36 5.79 -3.43
C ARG A 21 2.49 4.63 -3.90
N GLY A 22 1.71 4.02 -3.01
CA GLY A 22 0.75 2.97 -3.34
C GLY A 22 -0.30 3.42 -4.36
N SER A 23 -0.90 4.60 -4.15
CA SER A 23 -1.84 5.20 -5.10
C SER A 23 -1.20 5.49 -6.45
N ALA A 24 -0.04 6.15 -6.47
CA ALA A 24 0.65 6.47 -7.72
C ALA A 24 1.05 5.22 -8.51
N LEU A 25 1.45 4.15 -7.80
CA LEU A 25 1.77 2.86 -8.42
C LEU A 25 0.52 2.21 -9.01
N ASP A 26 -0.60 2.20 -8.28
CA ASP A 26 -1.86 1.61 -8.76
C ASP A 26 -2.40 2.36 -9.98
N GLU A 27 -2.45 3.69 -9.92
CA GLU A 27 -2.88 4.54 -11.04
C GLU A 27 -1.99 4.35 -12.28
N GLY A 28 -0.66 4.35 -12.07
CA GLY A 28 0.31 4.10 -13.14
C GLY A 28 0.15 2.71 -13.75
N TRP A 29 -0.08 1.69 -12.91
CA TRP A 29 -0.33 0.33 -13.36
C TRP A 29 -1.63 0.21 -14.17
N GLN A 30 -2.75 0.79 -13.72
CA GLN A 30 -4.00 0.79 -14.47
C GLN A 30 -3.86 1.47 -15.84
N SER A 31 -3.11 2.58 -15.90
CA SER A 31 -2.80 3.28 -17.15
C SER A 31 -2.01 2.39 -18.12
N VAL A 32 -0.93 1.75 -17.65
CA VAL A 32 -0.11 0.84 -18.47
C VAL A 32 -0.90 -0.40 -18.89
N LYS A 33 -1.72 -0.97 -18.00
CA LYS A 33 -2.57 -2.12 -18.30
C LYS A 33 -3.56 -1.82 -19.43
N SER A 34 -4.17 -0.64 -19.40
CA SER A 34 -5.04 -0.16 -20.48
C SER A 34 -4.29 0.02 -21.80
N ALA A 35 -3.08 0.61 -21.76
CA ALA A 35 -2.24 0.76 -22.94
C ALA A 35 -1.82 -0.58 -23.55
N ILE A 36 -1.48 -1.57 -22.71
CA ILE A 36 -1.18 -2.95 -23.14
C ILE A 36 -2.40 -3.56 -23.85
N ALA A 37 -3.58 -3.50 -23.23
CA ALA A 37 -4.81 -4.02 -23.83
C ALA A 37 -5.13 -3.38 -25.19
N GLY A 38 -4.90 -2.06 -25.30
CA GLY A 38 -5.01 -1.34 -26.57
C GLY A 38 -4.01 -1.85 -27.62
N ALA A 39 -2.75 -2.04 -27.26
CA ALA A 39 -1.70 -2.52 -28.16
C ALA A 39 -1.89 -3.98 -28.59
N GLU A 40 -2.46 -4.84 -27.73
CA GLU A 40 -2.75 -6.25 -28.05
C GLU A 40 -3.76 -6.43 -29.19
N SER A 41 -4.57 -5.41 -29.48
CA SER A 41 -5.43 -5.39 -30.67
C SER A 41 -4.62 -5.43 -31.98
N GLY A 42 -3.37 -4.96 -31.94
CA GLY A 42 -2.43 -5.02 -33.06
C GLY A 42 -1.77 -6.38 -33.26
N ILE A 43 -1.93 -7.33 -32.32
CA ILE A 43 -1.48 -8.71 -32.51
C ILE A 43 -2.45 -9.36 -33.50
N GLY A 44 -2.03 -9.42 -34.77
CA GLY A 44 -2.83 -9.92 -35.89
C GLY A 44 -3.43 -11.31 -35.67
N GLY A 45 -4.45 -11.63 -36.46
CA GLY A 45 -5.07 -12.96 -36.46
C GLY A 45 -4.36 -13.98 -37.35
N ASP A 46 -3.25 -13.60 -37.99
CA ASP A 46 -2.47 -14.46 -38.86
C ASP A 46 -1.67 -15.53 -38.09
N LEU A 47 -0.97 -16.40 -38.81
CA LEU A 47 -0.18 -17.48 -38.21
C LEU A 47 0.89 -16.95 -37.24
N LEU A 48 1.49 -15.80 -37.54
CA LEU A 48 2.49 -15.18 -36.68
C LEU A 48 1.87 -14.68 -35.38
N GLY A 49 0.74 -13.97 -35.44
CA GLY A 49 0.03 -13.50 -34.27
C GLY A 49 -0.54 -14.62 -33.41
N GLN A 50 -1.03 -15.70 -34.01
CA GLN A 50 -1.46 -16.90 -33.29
C GLN A 50 -0.28 -17.59 -32.58
N ALA A 51 0.85 -17.76 -33.27
CA ALA A 51 2.06 -18.33 -32.68
C ALA A 51 2.57 -17.47 -31.50
N PHE A 52 2.54 -16.15 -31.64
CA PHE A 52 2.90 -15.24 -30.55
C PHE A 52 1.95 -15.35 -29.36
N ARG A 53 0.63 -15.33 -29.58
CA ARG A 53 -0.37 -15.48 -28.50
C ARG A 53 -0.17 -16.78 -27.72
N SER A 54 0.18 -17.87 -28.40
CA SER A 54 0.41 -19.18 -27.76
C SER A 54 1.49 -19.16 -26.67
N VAL A 55 2.49 -18.29 -26.79
CA VAL A 55 3.58 -18.15 -25.81
C VAL A 55 3.40 -16.95 -24.87
N TYR A 56 2.68 -15.92 -25.31
CA TYR A 56 2.54 -14.66 -24.58
C TYR A 56 1.39 -14.65 -23.56
N THR A 57 0.23 -15.23 -23.90
CA THR A 57 -1.02 -14.99 -23.14
C THR A 57 -0.93 -15.44 -21.70
N ALA A 58 -0.51 -16.68 -21.42
CA ALA A 58 -0.48 -17.19 -20.05
C ALA A 58 0.56 -16.47 -19.15
N PRO A 59 1.82 -16.26 -19.58
CA PRO A 59 2.79 -15.49 -18.80
C PRO A 59 2.37 -14.02 -18.63
N GLY A 60 1.81 -13.40 -19.67
CA GLY A 60 1.34 -12.01 -19.62
C GLY A 60 0.21 -11.83 -18.61
N GLU A 61 -0.75 -12.76 -18.59
CA GLU A 61 -1.86 -12.73 -17.62
C GLU A 61 -1.36 -12.95 -16.19
N ALA A 62 -0.46 -13.91 -15.97
CA ALA A 62 0.13 -14.13 -14.65
C ALA A 62 0.87 -12.90 -14.13
N ALA A 63 1.61 -12.20 -14.99
CA ALA A 63 2.30 -10.95 -14.64
C ALA A 63 1.30 -9.85 -14.26
N ARG A 64 0.20 -9.69 -15.00
CA ARG A 64 -0.85 -8.70 -14.68
C ARG A 64 -1.51 -8.98 -13.34
N VAL A 65 -1.89 -10.24 -13.09
CA VAL A 65 -2.49 -10.66 -11.82
C VAL A 65 -1.55 -10.42 -10.63
N ALA A 66 -0.24 -10.58 -10.83
CA ALA A 66 0.74 -10.25 -9.79
C ALA A 66 0.83 -8.73 -9.58
N ALA A 67 0.91 -7.94 -10.65
CA ALA A 67 1.02 -6.48 -10.59
C ALA A 67 -0.24 -5.82 -9.98
N ASP A 68 -1.43 -6.36 -10.28
CA ASP A 68 -2.73 -5.91 -9.73
C ASP A 68 -2.76 -5.90 -8.19
N LYS A 69 -1.87 -6.64 -7.53
CA LYS A 69 -1.83 -6.76 -6.07
C LYS A 69 -0.92 -5.75 -5.39
N VAL A 70 0.07 -5.19 -6.09
CA VAL A 70 1.16 -4.45 -5.44
C VAL A 70 0.69 -3.11 -4.88
N GLY A 71 0.07 -2.28 -5.70
CA GLY A 71 -0.49 -0.98 -5.27
C GLY A 71 -1.48 -1.12 -4.11
N PRO A 72 -2.52 -1.98 -4.24
CA PRO A 72 -3.47 -2.24 -3.17
C PRO A 72 -2.85 -2.78 -1.88
N ALA A 73 -1.83 -3.65 -1.96
CA ALA A 73 -1.12 -4.16 -0.79
C ALA A 73 -0.39 -3.03 -0.05
N MET A 74 0.33 -2.16 -0.76
CA MET A 74 1.00 -1.00 -0.14
C MET A 74 0.01 -0.06 0.55
N LEU A 75 -1.17 0.17 -0.06
CA LEU A 75 -2.24 0.97 0.54
C LEU A 75 -2.83 0.30 1.79
N ALA A 76 -2.98 -1.03 1.78
CA ALA A 76 -3.45 -1.77 2.93
C ALA A 76 -2.45 -1.68 4.09
N ASP A 77 -1.15 -1.89 3.82
CA ASP A 77 -0.09 -1.80 4.82
C ASP A 77 -0.01 -0.39 5.43
N ALA A 78 -0.10 0.66 4.61
CA ALA A 78 -0.11 2.03 5.10
C ALA A 78 -1.29 2.33 6.03
N ARG A 79 -2.50 1.84 5.68
CA ARG A 79 -3.69 1.98 6.54
C ARG A 79 -3.54 1.24 7.87
N VAL A 80 -3.00 0.02 7.85
CA VAL A 80 -2.73 -0.75 9.07
C VAL A 80 -1.73 0.00 9.93
N GLY A 81 -0.63 0.51 9.35
CA GLY A 81 0.37 1.29 10.08
C GLY A 81 -0.18 2.57 10.71
N MET A 82 -1.05 3.32 10.01
CA MET A 82 -1.72 4.49 10.59
C MET A 82 -2.59 4.11 11.78
N ARG A 83 -3.40 3.05 11.65
CA ARG A 83 -4.25 2.58 12.74
C ARG A 83 -3.43 2.14 13.95
N CYS A 84 -2.33 1.42 13.74
CA CYS A 84 -1.43 1.05 14.84
C CYS A 84 -0.84 2.28 15.54
N ALA A 85 -0.51 3.35 14.80
CA ALA A 85 -0.02 4.59 15.39
C ALA A 85 -1.09 5.30 16.23
N GLU A 86 -2.34 5.34 15.74
CA GLU A 86 -3.49 5.89 16.45
C GLU A 86 -3.81 5.09 17.72
N ASP A 87 -3.84 3.76 17.62
CA ASP A 87 -4.09 2.87 18.77
C ASP A 87 -3.02 3.05 19.86
N TYR A 88 -1.75 3.19 19.46
CA TYR A 88 -0.65 3.43 20.39
C TYR A 88 -0.76 4.79 21.10
N LEU A 89 -1.11 5.85 20.37
CA LEU A 89 -1.37 7.18 20.94
C LEU A 89 -2.57 7.16 21.90
N GLY A 90 -3.62 6.42 21.55
CA GLY A 90 -4.77 6.21 22.42
C GLY A 90 -4.36 5.52 23.72
N ALA A 91 -3.57 4.45 23.63
CA ALA A 91 -3.05 3.74 24.81
C ALA A 91 -2.16 4.63 25.69
N ASP A 92 -1.30 5.48 25.11
CA ASP A 92 -0.48 6.44 25.86
C ASP A 92 -1.36 7.44 26.62
N THR A 93 -2.39 7.98 25.96
CA THR A 93 -3.32 8.94 26.55
C THR A 93 -4.10 8.34 27.71
N VAL A 94 -4.63 7.12 27.54
CA VAL A 94 -5.34 6.39 28.60
C VAL A 94 -4.42 6.12 29.79
N SER A 95 -3.19 5.69 29.53
CA SER A 95 -2.19 5.41 30.57
C SER A 95 -1.80 6.67 31.34
N ALA A 96 -1.62 7.79 30.66
CA ALA A 96 -1.35 9.08 31.29
C ALA A 96 -2.50 9.58 32.18
N ALA A 97 -3.75 9.31 31.79
CA ALA A 97 -4.95 9.71 32.55
C ALA A 97 -5.23 8.82 33.77
N SER A 98 -4.74 7.57 33.77
CA SER A 98 -5.00 6.58 34.83
C SER A 98 -3.90 6.48 35.88
N MET A 99 -2.79 7.20 35.71
CA MET A 99 -1.80 7.36 36.78
C MET A 99 -2.30 8.40 37.81
N PRO A 100 -2.44 8.02 39.10
CA PRO A 100 -2.67 9.01 40.15
C PRO A 100 -1.49 9.99 40.17
N VAL A 101 -1.79 11.29 40.31
CA VAL A 101 -0.80 12.31 40.68
C VAL A 101 -0.38 11.98 42.11
N GLY A 102 0.53 11.01 42.25
CA GLY A 102 1.07 10.56 43.52
C GLY A 102 2.02 11.60 44.08
N ASP A 103 1.45 12.48 44.90
CA ASP A 103 2.04 13.19 46.04
C ASP A 103 3.57 13.06 46.16
N VAL A 104 4.32 13.94 45.47
CA VAL A 104 5.72 14.20 45.80
C VAL A 104 5.72 15.09 47.05
N ARG A 105 5.49 14.48 48.21
CA ARG A 105 5.81 15.09 49.50
C ARG A 105 7.25 14.74 49.85
N ALA A 106 8.08 15.76 49.76
CA ALA A 106 9.43 15.85 50.32
C ALA A 106 9.40 15.77 51.85
#